data_AF-A0A133PRF1-F1
#
_entry.id   AF-A0A133PRF1-F1
#
_cell.length_a   1.000
_cell.length_b   1.000
_cell.length_c   1.000
_cell.angle_alpha   90.00
_cell.angle_beta   90.00
_cell.angle_gamma   90.00
#
_symmetry.space_group_name_H-M   'P 1'
#
loop_
_entity.id
_entity.type
_entity.pdbx_description
1 polymer ?
#
loop_
_entity_poly.entity_id
_entity_poly.type
_entity_poly.pdbx_seq_one_letter_code
_entity_poly.pdbx_strand_id
1 'polypeptide(L)'
;MIRIYYGKMGEVLKTVRTLIVPNQAVATYVTQWKYDSHNRLLEMIYPDEEKVTYGYNLGGQVDHVRGYKSYGYDYVNKIGYDKFEQRTYLKYCNGAETFYSYDPQRRRLQNLVVNAKAGTVMDNAYSYDAVSNVLGIKNNAPLPQSGKAGGQMSHRYSYDPLYRLASATGTYKGTDNKSASYTLSMGYDNMHRITSKKQHLLQTGVQFDGTLNAGYELVYTYGSADGKKFQLDNVRDINYRTEETPTDSTNINNGHKYIYDANGNLIYINTSRVKKDGKEDE
;
A
#
# COMPACT_ATOMS: atom_id res chain seq x y z
N MET A 1 -9.82 -1.80 28.85
CA MET A 1 -10.47 -0.50 29.18
C MET A 1 -9.75 0.61 28.41
N ILE A 2 -10.47 1.62 27.89
CA ILE A 2 -9.88 2.81 27.29
C ILE A 2 -10.42 4.07 27.98
N ARG A 3 -9.56 5.05 28.23
CA ARG A 3 -9.93 6.39 28.72
C ARG A 3 -9.28 7.43 27.83
N ILE A 4 -10.05 8.43 27.41
CA ILE A 4 -9.60 9.52 26.54
C ILE A 4 -9.83 10.84 27.27
N TYR A 5 -8.83 11.72 27.24
CA TYR A 5 -8.86 13.04 27.84
C TYR A 5 -8.76 14.07 26.74
N TYR A 6 -9.61 15.11 26.82
CA TYR A 6 -9.73 16.13 25.80
C TYR A 6 -9.30 17.50 26.32
N GLY A 7 -8.79 18.33 25.42
CA GLY A 7 -8.44 19.72 25.69
C GLY A 7 -9.60 20.68 25.43
N LYS A 8 -9.29 21.98 25.48
CA LYS A 8 -10.31 23.04 25.39
C LYS A 8 -10.90 23.18 23.98
N MET A 9 -10.22 22.68 22.95
CA MET A 9 -10.71 22.67 21.57
C MET A 9 -11.27 21.29 21.17
N GLY A 10 -11.42 20.36 22.14
CA GLY A 10 -11.86 19.00 21.87
C GLY A 10 -10.77 18.08 21.29
N GLU A 11 -9.53 18.54 21.25
CA GLU A 11 -8.36 17.76 20.83
C GLU A 11 -8.01 16.69 21.88
N VAL A 12 -7.52 15.53 21.45
CA VAL A 12 -7.15 14.44 22.36
C VAL A 12 -5.81 14.76 23.02
N LEU A 13 -5.77 14.98 24.33
CA LEU A 13 -4.53 15.26 25.07
C LEU A 13 -3.88 14.00 25.62
N LYS A 14 -4.67 12.96 25.92
CA LYS A 14 -4.18 11.71 26.50
C LYS A 14 -5.13 10.56 26.22
N THR A 15 -4.56 9.39 25.93
CA THR A 15 -5.28 8.12 25.83
C THR A 15 -4.59 7.13 26.74
N VAL A 16 -5.39 6.46 27.57
CA VAL A 16 -4.93 5.38 28.46
C VAL A 16 -5.65 4.11 28.03
N ARG A 17 -4.87 3.13 27.56
CA ARG A 17 -5.39 1.82 27.17
C ARG A 17 -4.83 0.77 28.10
N THR A 18 -5.71 0.09 28.83
CA THR A 18 -5.35 -1.03 29.69
C THR A 18 -5.81 -2.33 29.04
N LEU A 19 -4.87 -3.23 28.82
CA LEU A 19 -5.08 -4.58 28.31
C LEU A 19 -4.84 -5.57 29.44
N ILE A 20 -5.80 -6.48 29.62
CA ILE A 20 -5.65 -7.63 30.49
C ILE A 20 -5.24 -8.77 29.58
N VAL A 21 -4.00 -9.23 29.72
CA VAL A 21 -3.50 -10.38 28.98
C VAL A 21 -3.78 -11.62 29.85
N PRO A 22 -4.57 -12.60 29.39
CA PRO A 22 -4.84 -13.81 30.17
C PRO A 22 -3.54 -14.48 30.62
N ASN A 23 -3.47 -14.85 31.91
CA ASN A 23 -2.29 -15.45 32.54
C ASN A 23 -1.01 -14.58 32.52
N GLN A 24 -1.13 -13.26 32.31
CA GLN A 24 -0.02 -12.30 32.39
C GLN A 24 -0.44 -11.03 33.18
N ALA A 25 0.52 -10.12 33.36
CA ALA A 25 0.30 -8.85 34.04
C ALA A 25 -0.63 -7.92 33.24
N VAL A 26 -1.31 -7.02 33.96
CA VAL A 26 -2.09 -5.93 33.38
C VAL A 26 -1.14 -4.90 32.78
N ALA A 27 -1.24 -4.67 31.47
CA ALA A 27 -0.42 -3.68 30.78
C ALA A 27 -1.23 -2.40 30.56
N THR A 28 -0.67 -1.25 30.95
CA THR A 28 -1.27 0.06 30.70
C THR A 28 -0.38 0.86 29.76
N TYR A 29 -0.96 1.29 28.65
CA TYR A 29 -0.30 2.08 27.63
C TYR A 29 -0.87 3.49 27.64
N VAL A 30 0.01 4.47 27.78
CA VAL A 30 -0.34 5.88 27.81
C VAL A 30 0.26 6.57 26.60
N THR A 31 -0.57 7.26 25.83
CA THR A 31 -0.09 8.16 24.79
C THR A 31 -0.59 9.56 25.10
N GLN A 32 0.28 10.56 24.97
CA GLN A 32 -0.03 11.95 25.27
C GLN A 32 0.28 12.83 24.05
N TRP A 33 -0.47 13.92 23.92
CA TRP A 33 -0.28 14.89 22.86
C TRP A 33 -0.31 16.30 23.42
N LYS A 34 0.47 17.19 22.80
CA LYS A 34 0.47 18.63 23.08
C LYS A 34 0.26 19.38 21.78
N TYR A 35 -0.58 20.40 21.82
CA TYR A 35 -0.92 21.22 20.66
C TYR A 35 -0.57 22.69 20.89
N ASP A 36 -0.44 23.44 19.80
CA ASP A 36 -0.38 24.90 19.86
C ASP A 36 -1.79 25.53 19.80
N SER A 37 -1.85 26.87 19.80
CA SER A 37 -3.11 27.61 19.73
C SER A 37 -3.86 27.49 18.39
N HIS A 38 -3.24 26.88 17.36
CA HIS A 38 -3.86 26.61 16.07
C HIS A 38 -4.26 25.13 15.94
N ASN A 39 -4.28 24.40 17.06
CA ASN A 39 -4.59 22.97 17.12
C ASN A 39 -3.63 22.09 16.31
N ARG A 40 -2.37 22.51 16.17
CA ARG A 40 -1.31 21.74 15.52
C ARG A 40 -0.50 20.97 16.54
N LEU A 41 -0.15 19.72 16.22
CA LEU A 41 0.54 18.80 17.12
C LEU A 41 2.00 19.23 17.33
N LEU A 42 2.36 19.65 18.54
CA LEU A 42 3.74 20.00 18.91
C LEU A 42 4.53 18.80 19.44
N GLU A 43 3.88 17.93 20.21
CA GLU A 43 4.55 16.84 20.92
C GLU A 43 3.63 15.62 21.00
N MET A 44 4.18 14.43 20.83
CA MET A 44 3.56 13.14 21.13
C MET A 44 4.48 12.32 22.04
N ILE A 45 3.96 11.81 23.16
CA ILE A 45 4.69 10.90 24.04
C ILE A 45 4.06 9.51 23.91
N TYR A 46 4.86 8.53 23.48
CA TYR A 46 4.44 7.14 23.33
C TYR A 46 4.47 6.38 24.66
N PRO A 47 3.81 5.20 24.74
CA PRO A 47 3.77 4.39 25.97
C PRO A 47 5.12 3.93 26.48
N ASP A 48 6.13 3.89 25.61
CA ASP A 48 7.51 3.55 25.95
C ASP A 48 8.35 4.78 26.31
N GLU A 49 7.68 5.92 26.56
CA GLU A 49 8.24 7.22 26.93
C GLU A 49 9.01 7.95 25.82
N GLU A 50 9.03 7.43 24.60
CA GLU A 50 9.56 8.21 23.48
C GLU A 50 8.73 9.47 23.26
N LYS A 51 9.40 10.62 23.21
CA LYS A 51 8.83 11.91 22.88
C LYS A 51 9.18 12.30 21.45
N VAL A 52 8.18 12.46 20.61
CA VAL A 52 8.31 13.01 19.26
C VAL A 52 7.82 14.45 19.25
N THR A 53 8.62 15.34 18.68
CA THR A 53 8.34 16.77 18.56
C THR A 53 8.28 17.20 17.10
N TYR A 54 7.41 18.16 16.79
CA TYR A 54 7.18 18.68 15.45
C TYR A 54 7.50 20.18 15.41
N GLY A 55 8.44 20.55 14.54
CA GLY A 55 8.73 21.94 14.18
C GLY A 55 7.82 22.40 13.06
N TYR A 56 7.51 23.70 13.04
CA TYR A 56 6.65 24.31 12.04
C TYR A 56 7.30 25.56 11.46
N ASN A 57 7.23 25.72 10.14
CA ASN A 57 7.63 26.94 9.46
C ASN A 57 6.61 28.08 9.68
N LEU A 58 6.95 29.29 9.22
CA LEU A 58 6.08 30.48 9.32
C LEU A 58 4.77 30.35 8.54
N GLY A 59 4.72 29.51 7.50
CA GLY A 59 3.50 29.19 6.75
C GLY A 59 2.62 28.15 7.44
N GLY A 60 3.05 27.66 8.60
CA GLY A 60 2.27 26.78 9.44
C GLY A 60 2.46 25.28 9.18
N GLN A 61 3.36 24.90 8.27
CA GLN A 61 3.60 23.52 7.84
C GLN A 61 4.75 22.90 8.62
N VAL A 62 4.72 21.57 8.82
CA VAL A 62 5.80 20.84 9.51
C VAL A 62 7.10 20.97 8.74
N ASP A 63 8.20 21.36 9.38
CA ASP A 63 9.52 21.49 8.75
C ASP A 63 10.61 20.61 9.37
N HIS A 64 10.37 20.09 10.57
CA HIS A 64 11.32 19.28 11.32
C HIS A 64 10.58 18.28 12.21
N VAL A 65 11.13 17.06 12.36
CA VAL A 65 10.57 16.03 13.25
C VAL A 65 11.71 15.38 14.04
N ARG A 66 11.59 15.38 15.37
CA ARG A 66 12.65 14.92 16.28
C ARG A 66 12.11 14.02 17.36
N GLY A 67 12.78 12.89 17.56
CA GLY A 67 12.56 11.98 18.68
C GLY A 67 13.52 12.25 19.84
N TYR A 68 13.05 11.95 21.05
CA TYR A 68 13.85 11.92 22.26
C TYR A 68 13.36 10.79 23.16
N LYS A 69 14.28 9.93 23.55
CA LYS A 69 14.06 8.92 24.60
C LYS A 69 15.22 8.97 25.59
N SER A 70 16.20 8.08 25.46
CA SER A 70 17.46 8.17 26.22
C SER A 70 18.44 9.19 25.65
N TYR A 71 18.31 9.51 24.36
CA TYR A 71 19.05 10.55 23.65
C TYR A 71 18.16 11.16 22.56
N GLY A 72 18.56 12.32 22.04
CA GLY A 72 17.85 13.00 20.96
C GLY A 72 18.32 12.54 19.59
N TYR A 73 17.40 12.41 18.65
CA TYR A 73 17.67 12.10 17.26
C TYR A 73 16.61 12.73 16.36
N ASP A 74 17.04 13.22 15.20
CA ASP A 74 16.10 13.73 14.22
C ASP A 74 15.59 12.57 13.36
N TYR A 75 14.32 12.65 12.94
CA TYR A 75 13.75 11.77 11.91
C TYR A 75 13.80 12.45 10.56
N VAL A 76 13.42 13.73 10.55
CA VAL A 76 13.35 14.59 9.39
C VAL A 76 14.03 15.89 9.74
N ASN A 77 15.13 16.18 9.04
CA ASN A 77 15.94 17.37 9.24
C ASN A 77 15.34 18.62 8.59
N LYS A 78 14.59 18.46 7.49
CA LYS A 78 14.01 19.57 6.74
C LYS A 78 12.87 19.13 5.84
N ILE A 79 11.83 19.94 5.75
CA ILE A 79 10.78 19.83 4.73
C ILE A 79 10.63 21.16 3.99
N GLY A 80 10.58 21.10 2.67
CA GLY A 80 10.33 22.25 1.81
C GLY A 80 8.96 22.14 1.14
N TYR A 81 8.32 23.29 0.94
CA TYR A 81 7.02 23.42 0.31
C TYR A 81 7.05 24.53 -0.74
N ASP A 82 6.16 24.48 -1.72
CA ASP A 82 5.93 25.59 -2.63
C ASP A 82 4.84 26.55 -2.13
N LYS A 83 4.55 27.59 -2.93
CA LYS A 83 3.54 28.61 -2.64
C LYS A 83 2.10 28.08 -2.55
N PHE A 84 1.86 26.83 -2.96
CA PHE A 84 0.57 26.15 -2.85
C PHE A 84 0.59 25.10 -1.72
N GLU A 85 1.60 25.17 -0.85
CA GLU A 85 1.74 24.30 0.32
C GLU A 85 1.98 22.81 -0.05
N GLN A 86 2.35 22.54 -1.30
CA GLN A 86 2.73 21.18 -1.72
C GLN A 86 4.20 20.95 -1.40
N ARG A 87 4.50 19.78 -0.80
CA ARG A 87 5.87 19.41 -0.43
C ARG A 87 6.75 19.30 -1.67
N THR A 88 7.84 20.03 -1.73
CA THR A 88 8.83 20.01 -2.83
C THR A 88 10.14 19.32 -2.45
N TYR A 89 10.42 19.23 -1.15
CA TYR A 89 11.68 18.69 -0.65
C TYR A 89 11.53 18.03 0.73
N LEU A 90 12.31 17.00 1.00
CA LEU A 90 12.36 16.30 2.29
C LEU A 90 13.78 15.77 2.54
N LYS A 91 14.37 16.13 3.68
CA LYS A 91 15.67 15.60 4.12
C LYS A 91 15.51 14.74 5.35
N TYR A 92 15.81 13.46 5.23
CA TYR A 92 15.84 12.53 6.34
C TYR A 92 17.14 12.64 7.15
N CYS A 93 17.11 12.15 8.39
CA CYS A 93 18.28 12.14 9.27
C CYS A 93 19.44 11.26 8.77
N ASN A 94 19.14 10.20 8.00
CA ASN A 94 20.14 9.37 7.34
C ASN A 94 20.80 10.04 6.13
N GLY A 95 20.48 11.31 5.85
CA GLY A 95 21.01 12.09 4.75
C GLY A 95 20.31 11.86 3.42
N ALA A 96 19.30 10.99 3.34
CA ALA A 96 18.51 10.82 2.13
C ALA A 96 17.64 12.06 1.88
N GLU A 97 17.61 12.51 0.63
CA GLU A 97 16.88 13.68 0.17
C GLU A 97 15.86 13.27 -0.87
N THR A 98 14.61 13.67 -0.67
CA THR A 98 13.53 13.46 -1.63
C THR A 98 13.13 14.79 -2.26
N PHE A 99 12.99 14.79 -3.58
CA PHE A 99 12.58 15.94 -4.38
C PHE A 99 11.27 15.60 -5.10
N TYR A 100 10.33 16.54 -5.07
CA TYR A 100 9.03 16.40 -5.70
C TYR A 100 8.88 17.52 -6.74
N SER A 101 8.58 17.14 -7.98
CA SER A 101 8.19 18.10 -9.03
C SER A 101 6.73 17.90 -9.41
N TYR A 102 6.04 19.00 -9.69
CA TYR A 102 4.62 19.00 -9.99
C TYR A 102 4.37 19.63 -11.36
N ASP A 103 3.32 19.14 -12.03
CA ASP A 103 2.77 19.79 -13.21
C ASP A 103 2.39 21.24 -12.86
N PRO A 104 2.93 22.24 -13.58
CA PRO A 104 2.76 23.64 -13.19
C PRO A 104 1.31 24.11 -13.25
N GLN A 105 0.48 23.50 -14.10
CA GLN A 105 -0.92 23.87 -14.29
C GLN A 105 -1.85 23.01 -13.41
N ARG A 106 -1.72 21.69 -13.51
CA ARG A 106 -2.63 20.73 -12.87
C ARG A 106 -2.20 20.29 -11.48
N ARG A 107 -0.97 20.65 -11.07
CA ARG A 107 -0.44 20.40 -9.72
C ARG A 107 -0.34 18.92 -9.33
N ARG A 108 -0.37 18.02 -10.32
CA ARG A 108 -0.14 16.58 -10.15
C ARG A 108 1.35 16.30 -10.02
N LEU A 109 1.73 15.37 -9.16
CA LEU A 109 3.12 14.94 -9.01
C LEU A 109 3.63 14.40 -10.34
N GLN A 110 4.62 15.04 -10.94
CA GLN A 110 5.24 14.60 -12.19
C GLN A 110 6.44 13.70 -11.93
N ASN A 111 7.25 14.02 -10.92
CA ASN A 111 8.42 13.23 -10.59
C ASN A 111 8.69 13.19 -9.08
N LEU A 112 9.21 12.05 -8.61
CA LEU A 112 9.71 11.87 -7.26
C LEU A 112 11.10 11.26 -7.33
N VAL A 113 12.12 12.01 -6.90
CA VAL A 113 13.52 11.56 -6.87
C VAL A 113 13.95 11.37 -5.43
N VAL A 114 14.55 10.24 -5.09
CA VAL A 114 15.21 10.00 -3.81
C VAL A 114 16.71 9.81 -4.05
N ASN A 115 17.50 10.71 -3.48
CA ASN A 115 18.95 10.65 -3.49
C ASN A 115 19.44 10.24 -2.10
N ALA A 116 20.28 9.21 -2.05
CA ALA A 116 21.00 8.80 -0.86
C ALA A 116 22.50 9.02 -1.05
N LYS A 117 23.30 8.77 -0.02
CA LYS A 117 24.77 8.90 -0.10
C LYS A 117 25.40 8.09 -1.24
N ALA A 118 24.80 6.95 -1.58
CA ALA A 118 25.26 6.07 -2.65
C ALA A 118 24.77 6.47 -4.07
N GLY A 119 23.98 7.53 -4.20
CA GLY A 119 23.37 8.00 -5.45
C GLY A 119 21.84 7.98 -5.43
N THR A 120 21.24 8.14 -6.60
CA THR A 120 19.78 8.10 -6.78
C THR A 120 19.27 6.67 -6.62
N VAL A 121 18.38 6.45 -5.64
CA VAL A 121 17.78 5.13 -5.34
C VAL A 121 16.36 4.99 -5.89
N MET A 122 15.73 6.11 -6.25
CA MET A 122 14.40 6.15 -6.86
C MET A 122 14.26 7.42 -7.70
N ASP A 123 13.68 7.30 -8.89
CA ASP A 123 13.36 8.41 -9.78
C ASP A 123 12.06 8.09 -10.53
N ASN A 124 10.93 8.24 -9.83
CA ASN A 124 9.62 7.83 -10.33
C ASN A 124 8.98 8.97 -11.14
N ALA A 125 8.92 8.79 -12.45
CA ALA A 125 8.17 9.65 -13.37
C ALA A 125 6.73 9.16 -13.51
N TYR A 126 5.76 10.04 -13.27
CA TYR A 126 4.33 9.76 -13.32
C TYR A 126 3.71 10.34 -14.60
N SER A 127 2.85 9.56 -15.24
CA SER A 127 2.03 10.02 -16.36
C SER A 127 0.55 9.92 -16.03
N TYR A 128 -0.25 10.79 -16.63
CA TYR A 128 -1.67 10.91 -16.37
C TYR A 128 -2.45 11.12 -17.67
N ASP A 129 -3.71 10.71 -17.68
CA ASP A 129 -4.65 11.13 -18.72
C ASP A 129 -5.15 12.56 -18.49
N ALA A 130 -6.07 13.01 -19.36
CA ALA A 130 -6.63 14.35 -19.31
C ALA A 130 -7.44 14.64 -18.04
N VAL A 131 -8.05 13.61 -17.42
CA VAL A 131 -8.85 13.73 -16.18
C VAL A 131 -8.06 13.34 -14.93
N SER A 132 -6.73 13.17 -15.06
CA SER A 132 -5.78 12.87 -13.98
C SER A 132 -5.79 11.43 -13.44
N ASN A 133 -6.30 10.44 -14.18
CA ASN A 133 -6.00 9.04 -13.84
C ASN A 133 -4.53 8.76 -14.13
N VAL A 134 -3.85 8.02 -13.25
CA VAL A 134 -2.45 7.65 -13.43
C VAL A 134 -2.35 6.62 -14.56
N LEU A 135 -1.64 6.95 -15.64
CA LEU A 135 -1.41 6.03 -16.77
C LEU A 135 -0.15 5.19 -16.59
N GLY A 136 0.81 5.65 -15.80
CA GLY A 136 2.02 4.90 -15.55
C GLY A 136 2.95 5.55 -14.55
N ILE A 137 3.87 4.73 -14.05
CA ILE A 137 4.95 5.13 -13.14
C ILE A 137 6.21 4.44 -13.61
N LYS A 138 7.26 5.19 -13.93
CA LYS A 138 8.54 4.64 -14.39
C LYS A 138 9.66 5.11 -13.47
N ASN A 139 10.33 4.16 -12.83
CA ASN A 139 11.56 4.42 -12.09
C ASN A 139 12.75 4.48 -13.05
N ASN A 140 13.28 5.68 -13.24
CA ASN A 140 14.46 5.95 -14.08
C ASN A 140 15.77 5.91 -13.30
N ALA A 141 15.75 5.55 -12.01
CA ALA A 141 16.98 5.43 -11.23
C ALA A 141 17.95 4.45 -11.91
N PRO A 142 19.26 4.69 -11.83
CA PRO A 142 20.24 3.74 -12.33
C PRO A 142 20.09 2.40 -11.59
N LEU A 143 20.48 1.31 -12.25
CA LEU A 143 20.60 0.05 -11.54
C LEU A 143 21.65 0.19 -10.43
N PRO A 144 21.43 -0.41 -9.26
CA PRO A 144 22.41 -0.37 -8.19
C PRO A 144 23.66 -1.19 -8.56
N GLN A 145 24.66 -1.21 -7.69
CA GLN A 145 25.80 -2.13 -7.84
C GLN A 145 25.34 -3.59 -7.75
N SER A 146 26.06 -4.50 -8.43
CA SER A 146 25.80 -5.94 -8.38
C SER A 146 25.68 -6.45 -6.94
N GLY A 147 24.72 -7.34 -6.70
CA GLY A 147 24.41 -7.88 -5.36
C GLY A 147 23.69 -6.92 -4.40
N LYS A 148 23.39 -5.68 -4.79
CA LYS A 148 22.58 -4.75 -3.98
C LYS A 148 21.10 -4.83 -4.37
N ALA A 149 20.23 -4.60 -3.39
CA ALA A 149 18.79 -4.52 -3.62
C ALA A 149 18.43 -3.24 -4.38
N GLY A 150 17.40 -3.32 -5.22
CA GLY A 150 16.90 -2.22 -6.03
C GLY A 150 16.84 -2.59 -7.51
N GLY A 151 16.32 -1.68 -8.31
CA GLY A 151 16.18 -1.89 -9.75
C GLY A 151 15.20 -0.91 -10.36
N GLN A 152 15.14 -0.95 -11.68
CA GLN A 152 14.20 -0.16 -12.46
C GLN A 152 12.86 -0.88 -12.51
N MET A 153 11.79 -0.15 -12.25
CA MET A 153 10.42 -0.64 -12.33
C MET A 153 9.59 0.26 -13.24
N SER A 154 8.67 -0.32 -13.99
CA SER A 154 7.74 0.44 -14.82
C SER A 154 6.36 -0.16 -14.70
N HIS A 155 5.36 0.68 -14.42
CA HIS A 155 3.95 0.32 -14.37
C HIS A 155 3.18 1.07 -15.44
N ARG A 156 2.16 0.41 -16.02
CA ARG A 156 1.19 1.02 -16.92
C ARG A 156 -0.21 0.61 -16.50
N TYR A 157 -1.15 1.54 -16.60
CA TYR A 157 -2.54 1.33 -16.21
C TYR A 157 -3.46 1.76 -17.35
N SER A 158 -4.54 1.01 -17.54
CA SER A 158 -5.65 1.37 -18.42
C SER A 158 -6.95 1.38 -17.62
N TYR A 159 -7.88 2.22 -18.05
CA TYR A 159 -9.16 2.39 -17.39
C TYR A 159 -10.28 2.15 -18.39
N ASP A 160 -11.42 1.68 -17.89
CA ASP A 160 -12.66 1.62 -18.66
C ASP A 160 -13.29 3.02 -18.78
N PRO A 161 -14.36 3.20 -19.57
CA PRO A 161 -15.03 4.51 -19.72
C PRO A 161 -15.60 5.11 -18.44
N LEU A 162 -15.73 4.33 -17.36
CA LEU A 162 -16.17 4.79 -16.04
C LEU A 162 -14.99 5.05 -15.09
N TYR A 163 -13.76 5.09 -15.64
CA TYR A 163 -12.52 5.32 -14.91
C TYR A 163 -12.19 4.27 -13.84
N ARG A 164 -12.70 3.05 -14.00
CA ARG A 164 -12.27 1.90 -13.19
C ARG A 164 -11.06 1.26 -13.83
N LEU A 165 -10.10 0.81 -13.03
CA LEU A 165 -8.91 0.12 -13.52
C LEU A 165 -9.33 -1.11 -14.32
N ALA A 166 -9.04 -1.14 -15.63
CA ALA A 166 -9.36 -2.25 -16.52
C ALA A 166 -8.17 -3.20 -16.66
N SER A 167 -6.95 -2.67 -16.78
CA SER A 167 -5.74 -3.49 -16.82
C SER A 167 -4.55 -2.78 -16.18
N ALA A 168 -3.60 -3.57 -15.69
CA ALA A 168 -2.28 -3.07 -15.30
C ALA A 168 -1.17 -3.98 -15.84
N THR A 169 -0.02 -3.40 -16.16
CA THR A 169 1.21 -4.16 -16.38
C THR A 169 2.33 -3.58 -15.55
N GLY A 170 3.27 -4.44 -15.15
CA GLY A 170 4.47 -4.04 -14.44
C GLY A 170 5.68 -4.76 -14.99
N THR A 171 6.83 -4.10 -14.98
CA THR A 171 8.13 -4.71 -15.22
C THR A 171 9.10 -4.30 -14.12
N TYR A 172 10.07 -5.17 -13.86
CA TYR A 172 11.20 -4.96 -12.97
C TYR A 172 12.46 -5.45 -13.70
N LYS A 173 13.51 -4.64 -13.63
CA LYS A 173 14.85 -4.98 -14.08
C LYS A 173 15.81 -4.68 -12.92
N GLY A 174 16.43 -5.74 -12.41
CA GLY A 174 17.49 -5.65 -11.41
C GLY A 174 18.87 -5.78 -12.03
N THR A 175 19.89 -5.78 -11.17
CA THR A 175 21.24 -6.22 -11.52
C THR A 175 21.29 -7.72 -11.78
N ASP A 176 22.41 -8.22 -12.28
CA ASP A 176 22.68 -9.67 -12.34
C ASP A 176 21.63 -10.44 -13.15
N ASN A 177 21.15 -9.82 -14.24
CA ASN A 177 20.10 -10.35 -15.14
C ASN A 177 18.75 -10.65 -14.47
N LYS A 178 18.51 -10.14 -13.25
CA LYS A 178 17.24 -10.29 -12.55
C LYS A 178 16.15 -9.52 -13.25
N SER A 179 15.01 -10.16 -13.48
CA SER A 179 13.85 -9.50 -14.06
C SER A 179 12.54 -10.07 -13.52
N ALA A 180 11.49 -9.25 -13.57
CA ALA A 180 10.13 -9.71 -13.35
C ALA A 180 9.14 -8.87 -14.16
N SER A 181 7.97 -9.43 -14.41
CA SER A 181 6.85 -8.73 -15.01
C SER A 181 5.54 -9.26 -14.47
N TYR A 182 4.51 -8.42 -14.50
CA TYR A 182 3.15 -8.88 -14.26
C TYR A 182 2.17 -8.27 -15.25
N THR A 183 1.04 -8.96 -15.43
CA THR A 183 -0.17 -8.44 -16.06
C THR A 183 -1.34 -8.62 -15.10
N LEU A 184 -2.28 -7.68 -15.14
CA LEU A 184 -3.54 -7.69 -14.39
C LEU A 184 -4.66 -7.29 -15.35
N SER A 185 -5.77 -8.02 -15.31
CA SER A 185 -7.02 -7.68 -15.99
C SER A 185 -8.17 -7.73 -14.99
N MET A 186 -9.04 -6.72 -15.04
CA MET A 186 -10.18 -6.55 -14.16
C MET A 186 -11.47 -6.58 -14.98
N GLY A 187 -12.47 -7.31 -14.48
CA GLY A 187 -13.84 -7.29 -14.99
C GLY A 187 -14.77 -6.65 -13.97
N TYR A 188 -15.77 -5.92 -14.46
CA TYR A 188 -16.83 -5.36 -13.64
C TYR A 188 -18.18 -5.54 -14.32
N ASP A 189 -19.25 -5.50 -13.52
CA ASP A 189 -20.60 -5.39 -14.04
C ASP A 189 -21.13 -3.94 -14.01
N ASN A 190 -22.39 -3.79 -14.43
CA ASN A 190 -23.11 -2.51 -14.47
C ASN A 190 -23.45 -1.96 -13.08
N MET A 191 -23.27 -2.76 -12.01
CA MET A 191 -23.43 -2.32 -10.62
C MET A 191 -22.09 -1.94 -9.98
N HIS A 192 -21.01 -1.85 -10.78
CA HIS A 192 -19.66 -1.55 -10.32
C HIS A 192 -19.01 -2.59 -9.42
N ARG A 193 -19.56 -3.81 -9.40
CA ARG A 193 -18.98 -4.93 -8.67
C ARG A 193 -17.88 -5.57 -9.52
N ILE A 194 -16.81 -6.03 -8.89
CA ILE A 194 -15.74 -6.75 -9.57
C ILE A 194 -16.28 -8.13 -9.93
N THR A 195 -16.26 -8.52 -11.20
CA THR A 195 -16.69 -9.85 -11.65
C THR A 195 -15.51 -10.76 -11.97
N SER A 196 -14.37 -10.20 -12.34
CA SER A 196 -13.14 -10.96 -12.55
C SER A 196 -11.89 -10.20 -12.15
N LYS A 197 -10.87 -10.95 -11.73
CA LYS A 197 -9.52 -10.44 -11.50
C LYS A 197 -8.52 -11.50 -11.92
N LYS A 198 -7.80 -11.24 -12.99
CA LYS A 198 -6.79 -12.16 -13.54
C LYS A 198 -5.41 -11.54 -13.46
N GLN A 199 -4.48 -12.21 -12.80
CA GLN A 199 -3.10 -11.77 -12.68
C GLN A 199 -2.15 -12.88 -13.13
N HIS A 200 -1.11 -12.50 -13.87
CA HIS A 200 0.02 -13.36 -14.19
C HIS A 200 1.31 -12.62 -13.84
N LEU A 201 2.23 -13.32 -13.19
CA LEU A 201 3.57 -12.89 -12.83
C LEU A 201 4.57 -13.85 -13.46
N LEU A 202 5.63 -13.30 -14.05
CA LEU A 202 6.83 -13.99 -14.47
C LEU A 202 8.03 -13.34 -13.77
N GLN A 203 8.95 -14.13 -13.22
CA GLN A 203 10.25 -13.64 -12.77
C GLN A 203 11.37 -14.57 -13.23
N THR A 204 12.58 -14.02 -13.31
CA THR A 204 13.81 -14.76 -13.57
C THR A 204 14.91 -14.26 -12.64
N GLY A 205 15.53 -15.16 -11.87
CA GLY A 205 16.69 -14.87 -11.02
C GLY A 205 16.40 -14.03 -9.77
N VAL A 206 15.12 -13.71 -9.48
CA VAL A 206 14.75 -12.78 -8.41
C VAL A 206 14.68 -13.46 -7.04
N GLN A 207 13.83 -14.48 -6.88
CA GLN A 207 13.72 -15.23 -5.60
C GLN A 207 14.75 -16.36 -5.50
N PHE A 208 15.07 -16.98 -6.63
CA PHE A 208 16.02 -18.10 -6.77
C PHE A 208 16.59 -18.07 -8.20
N ASP A 209 17.63 -18.86 -8.44
CA ASP A 209 18.18 -19.02 -9.78
C ASP A 209 17.25 -19.87 -10.65
N GLY A 210 16.69 -19.28 -11.70
CA GLY A 210 15.65 -19.89 -12.52
C GLY A 210 14.46 -18.97 -12.76
N THR A 211 13.41 -19.54 -13.36
CA THR A 211 12.18 -18.84 -13.71
C THR A 211 11.04 -19.27 -12.80
N LEU A 212 10.16 -18.34 -12.44
CA LEU A 212 8.91 -18.63 -11.75
C LEU A 212 7.76 -17.95 -12.46
N ASN A 213 6.73 -18.73 -12.75
CA ASN A 213 5.41 -18.28 -13.14
C ASN A 213 4.46 -18.42 -11.95
N ALA A 214 3.72 -17.37 -11.65
CA ALA A 214 2.68 -17.42 -10.62
C ALA A 214 1.50 -16.55 -11.03
N GLY A 215 0.29 -16.93 -10.67
CA GLY A 215 -0.86 -16.14 -11.04
C GLY A 215 -2.15 -16.71 -10.51
N TYR A 216 -3.23 -16.01 -10.82
CA TYR A 216 -4.58 -16.44 -10.50
C TYR A 216 -5.60 -15.88 -11.48
N GLU A 217 -6.74 -16.53 -11.54
CA GLU A 217 -7.97 -16.06 -12.13
C GLU A 217 -9.08 -16.19 -11.10
N LEU A 218 -9.54 -15.04 -10.60
CA LEU A 218 -10.66 -14.95 -9.65
C LEU A 218 -11.93 -14.59 -10.41
N VAL A 219 -12.99 -15.36 -10.21
CA VAL A 219 -14.33 -15.06 -10.71
C VAL A 219 -15.26 -14.86 -9.54
N TYR A 220 -15.91 -13.70 -9.50
CA TYR A 220 -16.74 -13.26 -8.38
C TYR A 220 -18.21 -13.35 -8.78
N THR A 221 -19.01 -13.86 -7.86
CA THR A 221 -20.46 -13.89 -7.95
C THR A 221 -21.06 -13.26 -6.71
N TYR A 222 -22.24 -12.67 -6.86
CA TYR A 222 -22.89 -11.90 -5.80
C TYR A 222 -24.32 -12.38 -5.63
N GLY A 223 -24.90 -12.09 -4.46
CA GLY A 223 -26.30 -12.34 -4.18
C GLY A 223 -27.22 -11.72 -5.25
N SER A 224 -28.30 -12.42 -5.58
CA SER A 224 -29.30 -11.96 -6.57
C SER A 224 -30.52 -11.30 -5.92
N ALA A 225 -30.77 -11.59 -4.63
CA ALA A 225 -31.91 -11.06 -3.90
C ALA A 225 -31.80 -9.54 -3.66
N ASP A 226 -32.94 -8.87 -3.58
CA ASP A 226 -32.99 -7.45 -3.23
C ASP A 226 -32.39 -7.21 -1.83
N GLY A 227 -31.65 -6.11 -1.69
CA GLY A 227 -30.83 -5.83 -0.51
C GLY A 227 -29.53 -6.65 -0.41
N LYS A 228 -29.33 -7.69 -1.24
CA LYS A 228 -28.16 -8.57 -1.19
C LYS A 228 -27.25 -8.49 -2.42
N LYS A 229 -27.55 -7.62 -3.37
CA LYS A 229 -26.78 -7.49 -4.63
C LYS A 229 -25.30 -7.11 -4.43
N PHE A 230 -24.91 -6.58 -3.28
CA PHE A 230 -23.50 -6.29 -2.97
C PHE A 230 -22.87 -7.29 -2.00
N GLN A 231 -23.61 -8.32 -1.58
CA GLN A 231 -23.06 -9.43 -0.80
C GLN A 231 -22.37 -10.38 -1.77
N LEU A 232 -21.09 -10.63 -1.52
CA LEU A 232 -20.31 -11.59 -2.28
C LEU A 232 -20.87 -12.99 -1.97
N ASP A 233 -21.14 -13.81 -2.98
CA ASP A 233 -21.71 -15.15 -2.80
C ASP A 233 -20.60 -16.20 -2.89
N ASN A 234 -19.91 -16.23 -4.04
CA ASN A 234 -18.79 -17.13 -4.28
C ASN A 234 -17.64 -16.42 -4.99
N VAL A 235 -16.41 -16.79 -4.64
CA VAL A 235 -15.21 -16.53 -5.43
C VAL A 235 -14.61 -17.86 -5.86
N ARG A 236 -14.60 -18.11 -7.16
CA ARG A 236 -13.79 -19.19 -7.75
C ARG A 236 -12.39 -18.68 -7.94
N ASP A 237 -11.41 -19.42 -7.42
CA ASP A 237 -9.99 -19.07 -7.46
C ASP A 237 -9.19 -20.15 -8.19
N ILE A 238 -8.79 -19.86 -9.42
CA ILE A 238 -7.88 -20.71 -10.18
C ILE A 238 -6.49 -20.10 -10.06
N ASN A 239 -5.66 -20.63 -9.17
CA ASN A 239 -4.29 -20.16 -8.96
C ASN A 239 -3.25 -21.19 -9.42
N TYR A 240 -2.04 -20.72 -9.69
CA TYR A 240 -0.90 -21.58 -10.01
C TYR A 240 0.40 -20.93 -9.56
N ARG A 241 1.40 -21.79 -9.34
CA ARG A 241 2.78 -21.43 -9.07
C ARG A 241 3.67 -22.54 -9.61
N THR A 242 4.49 -22.26 -10.60
CA THR A 242 5.32 -23.26 -11.29
C THR A 242 6.59 -22.64 -11.86
N GLU A 243 7.66 -23.42 -11.95
CA GLU A 243 8.91 -23.02 -12.59
C GLU A 243 8.88 -23.25 -14.11
N GLU A 244 7.91 -24.04 -14.58
CA GLU A 244 7.65 -24.32 -15.99
C GLU A 244 6.64 -23.33 -16.59
N THR A 245 6.39 -23.43 -17.89
CA THR A 245 5.29 -22.71 -18.54
C THR A 245 3.95 -23.17 -17.94
N PRO A 246 3.09 -22.25 -17.44
CA PRO A 246 1.80 -22.62 -16.87
C PRO A 246 0.92 -23.38 -17.86
N THR A 247 0.33 -24.48 -17.40
CA THR A 247 -0.69 -25.24 -18.12
C THR A 247 -1.87 -25.50 -17.19
N ASP A 248 -3.01 -25.93 -17.73
CA ASP A 248 -4.19 -26.25 -16.90
C ASP A 248 -3.89 -27.30 -15.82
N SER A 249 -2.90 -28.17 -16.04
CA SER A 249 -2.49 -29.18 -15.06
C SER A 249 -1.76 -28.60 -13.83
N THR A 250 -1.23 -27.38 -13.96
CA THR A 250 -0.57 -26.63 -12.87
C THR A 250 -1.54 -25.81 -12.03
N ASN A 251 -2.79 -25.68 -12.48
CA ASN A 251 -3.80 -24.92 -11.78
C ASN A 251 -4.34 -25.68 -10.56
N ILE A 252 -4.59 -24.92 -9.50
CA ILE A 252 -5.33 -25.33 -8.33
C ILE A 252 -6.64 -24.54 -8.35
N ASN A 253 -7.75 -25.25 -8.36
CA ASN A 253 -9.08 -24.64 -8.38
C ASN A 253 -9.68 -24.70 -6.97
N ASN A 254 -9.79 -23.53 -6.35
CA ASN A 254 -10.38 -23.33 -5.04
C ASN A 254 -11.73 -22.61 -5.18
N GLY A 255 -12.58 -22.78 -4.18
CA GLY A 255 -13.83 -22.03 -4.02
C GLY A 255 -13.88 -21.36 -2.66
N HIS A 256 -14.39 -20.14 -2.62
CA HIS A 256 -14.69 -19.42 -1.38
C HIS A 256 -16.16 -19.04 -1.36
N LYS A 257 -16.94 -19.62 -0.45
CA LYS A 257 -18.37 -19.32 -0.30
C LYS A 257 -18.61 -18.49 0.96
N TYR A 258 -19.27 -17.35 0.80
CA TYR A 258 -19.48 -16.38 1.87
C TYR A 258 -20.89 -16.52 2.45
N ILE A 259 -21.00 -16.54 3.78
CA ILE A 259 -22.27 -16.73 4.49
C ILE A 259 -22.48 -15.56 5.44
N TYR A 260 -23.70 -15.01 5.41
CA TYR A 260 -24.11 -13.84 6.18
C TYR A 260 -25.25 -14.17 7.13
N ASP A 261 -25.33 -13.45 8.25
CA ASP A 261 -26.52 -13.45 9.10
C ASP A 261 -27.68 -12.63 8.49
N ALA A 262 -28.82 -12.59 9.19
CA ALA A 262 -30.00 -11.84 8.76
C ALA A 262 -29.78 -10.32 8.70
N ASN A 263 -28.80 -9.79 9.46
CA ASN A 263 -28.45 -8.38 9.47
C ASN A 263 -27.44 -8.02 8.37
N GLY A 264 -26.96 -9.01 7.62
CA GLY A 264 -25.96 -8.83 6.56
C GLY A 264 -24.52 -8.83 7.06
N ASN A 265 -24.26 -9.25 8.30
CA ASN A 265 -22.89 -9.41 8.79
C ASN A 265 -22.30 -10.71 8.24
N LEU A 266 -21.05 -10.67 7.78
CA LEU A 266 -20.33 -11.87 7.36
C LEU A 266 -20.05 -12.73 8.61
N ILE A 267 -20.52 -13.98 8.59
CA ILE A 267 -20.36 -14.92 9.72
C ILE A 267 -19.45 -16.09 9.39
N TYR A 268 -19.30 -16.45 8.10
CA TYR A 268 -18.47 -17.59 7.71
C TYR A 268 -17.98 -17.48 6.27
N ILE A 269 -16.81 -18.06 6.00
CA ILE A 269 -16.29 -18.30 4.66
C ILE A 269 -15.93 -19.78 4.57
N ASN A 270 -16.66 -20.53 3.74
CA ASN A 270 -16.31 -21.91 3.45
C ASN A 270 -15.29 -21.95 2.31
N THR A 271 -14.21 -22.71 2.48
CA THR A 271 -13.16 -22.88 1.47
C THR A 271 -13.13 -24.31 0.97
N SER A 272 -13.35 -24.51 -0.33
CA SER A 272 -13.24 -25.83 -0.97
C SER A 272 -12.08 -25.87 -1.96
N ARG A 273 -11.62 -27.08 -2.28
CA ARG A 273 -10.65 -27.34 -3.33
C ARG A 273 -11.19 -28.41 -4.27
N VAL A 274 -11.14 -28.16 -5.57
CA VAL A 274 -11.47 -29.15 -6.59
C VAL A 274 -10.25 -30.05 -6.82
N LYS A 275 -10.42 -31.35 -6.59
CA LYS A 275 -9.43 -32.39 -6.89
C LYS A 275 -9.31 -32.62 -8.39
N LYS A 276 -8.23 -33.29 -8.81
CA LYS A 276 -7.97 -33.59 -10.23
C LYS A 276 -9.01 -34.52 -10.88
N ASP A 277 -9.84 -35.20 -10.08
CA ASP A 277 -10.98 -36.01 -10.51
C ASP A 277 -12.28 -35.19 -10.69
N GLY A 278 -12.21 -33.87 -10.49
CA GLY A 278 -13.33 -32.94 -10.63
C GLY A 278 -14.24 -32.84 -9.41
N LYS A 279 -13.96 -33.55 -8.30
CA LYS A 279 -14.76 -33.47 -7.06
C LYS A 279 -14.23 -32.39 -6.12
N GLU A 280 -15.13 -31.70 -5.44
CA GLU A 280 -14.76 -30.77 -4.35
C GLU A 280 -14.48 -31.53 -3.05
N ASP A 281 -13.52 -31.05 -2.26
CA ASP A 281 -13.40 -31.39 -0.85
C ASP A 281 -14.62 -30.85 -0.07
N GLU A 282 -15.20 -31.69 0.80
CA GLU A 282 -16.32 -31.34 1.70
C GLU A 282 -15.94 -30.29 2.74
#